data_AF-A0A838SGU7-F1
#
_entry.id   AF-A0A838SGU7-F1
#
_cell.length_a   1.000
_cell.length_b   1.000
_cell.length_c   1.000
_cell.angle_alpha   90.00
_cell.angle_beta   90.00
_cell.angle_gamma   90.00
#
_symmetry.space_group_name_H-M   'P 1'
#
loop_
_entity.id
_entity.type
_entity.pdbx_description
1 polymer ?
#
loop_
_entity_poly.entity_id
_entity_poly.type
_entity_poly.pdbx_seq_one_letter_code
_entity_poly.pdbx_strand_id
1 'polypeptide(L)' 'MNFRTDERSERALTELTADGATVSEAIRQALVDAVRLRRREQMRRESLEASGDPADLAESRQVLTEMDELRAW' A
#
# COMPACT_ATOMS: atom_id res chain seq x y z
N MET A 1 14.01 25.21 -1.18
CA MET A 1 13.00 24.69 -2.13
C MET A 1 11.80 25.62 -2.03
N ASN A 2 11.32 26.21 -3.14
CA ASN A 2 10.12 27.05 -3.13
C ASN A 2 8.97 26.21 -3.71
N PHE A 3 7.92 25.98 -2.92
CA PHE A 3 6.75 25.21 -3.32
C PHE A 3 5.64 26.20 -3.67
N ARG A 4 5.27 26.25 -4.96
CA ARG A 4 4.14 27.07 -5.39
C ARG A 4 2.87 26.26 -5.10
N THR A 5 2.07 26.74 -4.16
CA THR A 5 0.78 26.15 -3.84
C THR A 5 -0.27 26.55 -4.87
N ASP A 6 -1.12 25.59 -5.23
CA ASP A 6 -2.42 25.83 -5.86
C ASP A 6 -3.53 25.78 -4.79
N GLU A 7 -4.75 26.16 -5.14
CA GLU A 7 -5.89 26.21 -4.21
C GLU A 7 -6.13 24.88 -3.47
N ARG A 8 -5.90 23.72 -4.13
CA ARG A 8 -6.06 22.41 -3.48
C ARG A 8 -4.99 22.22 -2.41
N SER A 9 -3.75 22.58 -2.71
CA SER A 9 -2.64 22.49 -1.79
C SER A 9 -2.83 23.42 -0.58
N GLU A 10 -3.39 24.62 -0.79
CA GLU A 10 -3.69 25.58 0.29
C GLU A 10 -4.79 25.08 1.24
N ARG A 11 -5.86 24.49 0.69
CA ARG A 11 -6.90 23.85 1.51
C ARG A 11 -6.36 22.68 2.32
N ALA A 12 -5.55 21.83 1.69
CA ALA A 12 -4.93 20.69 2.38
C ALA A 12 -3.99 21.16 3.49
N LEU A 13 -3.20 22.21 3.26
CA LEU A 13 -2.36 22.79 4.31
C LEU A 13 -3.20 23.35 5.45
N THR A 14 -4.28 24.07 5.14
CA THR A 14 -5.21 24.61 6.15
C THR A 14 -5.75 23.50 7.05
N GLU A 15 -6.18 22.39 6.45
CA GLU A 15 -6.67 21.21 7.18
C GLU A 15 -5.56 20.56 8.03
N LEU A 16 -4.38 20.34 7.46
CA LEU A 16 -3.24 19.71 8.13
C LEU A 16 -2.64 20.56 9.26
N THR A 17 -2.93 21.87 9.29
CA THR A 17 -2.48 22.77 10.36
C THR A 17 -3.60 23.19 11.31
N ALA A 18 -4.82 22.66 11.13
CA ALA A 18 -5.99 23.08 11.89
C ALA A 18 -5.86 22.84 13.41
N ASP A 19 -5.01 21.89 13.80
CA ASP A 19 -4.67 21.55 15.18
C ASP A 19 -3.53 22.37 15.79
N GLY A 20 -3.02 23.36 15.05
CA GLY A 20 -1.93 24.25 15.48
C GLY A 20 -0.54 23.77 15.05
N ALA A 21 -0.42 22.70 14.26
CA ALA A 21 0.86 22.30 13.67
C ALA A 21 1.42 23.39 12.74
N THR A 22 2.76 23.47 12.66
CA THR A 22 3.40 24.38 11.70
C THR A 22 3.29 23.84 10.27
N VAL A 23 3.26 24.72 9.27
CA VAL A 23 3.25 24.34 7.85
C VAL A 23 4.41 23.39 7.50
N SER A 24 5.61 23.63 8.04
CA SER A 24 6.77 22.77 7.79
C SER A 24 6.62 21.37 8.41
N GLU A 25 5.98 21.27 9.57
CA GLU A 25 5.67 20.00 10.22
C GLU A 25 4.60 19.22 9.44
N ALA A 26 3.52 19.89 9.05
CA ALA A 26 2.47 19.34 8.20
C ALA A 26 3.03 18.80 6.87
N ILE A 27 3.89 19.56 6.19
CA ILE A 27 4.53 19.12 4.93
C ILE A 27 5.42 17.91 5.17
N ARG A 28 6.25 17.92 6.23
CA ARG A 28 7.15 16.80 6.54
C ARG A 28 6.35 15.52 6.78
N GLN A 29 5.29 15.62 7.58
CA GLN A 29 4.43 14.48 7.90
C GLN A 29 3.70 13.97 6.66
N ALA A 30 3.10 14.86 5.86
CA ALA A 30 2.43 14.52 4.62
C ALA A 30 3.35 13.78 3.62
N LEU A 31 4.62 14.19 3.51
CA LEU A 31 5.60 13.51 2.65
C LEU A 31 5.91 12.09 3.15
N VAL A 32 6.09 11.90 4.46
CA VAL A 32 6.31 10.58 5.06
C VAL A 32 5.10 9.68 4.84
N ASP A 33 3.90 10.21 5.03
CA ASP A 33 2.66 9.45 4.87
C ASP A 33 2.38 9.10 3.41
N ALA A 34 2.68 10.00 2.46
CA ALA A 34 2.60 9.72 1.03
C ALA A 34 3.53 8.57 0.62
N VAL A 35 4.77 8.55 1.14
CA VAL A 35 5.71 7.44 0.88
C VAL A 35 5.19 6.13 1.47
N ARG A 36 4.67 6.16 2.71
CA ARG A 36 4.08 4.97 3.35
C ARG A 36 2.88 4.44 2.58
N LEU A 37 1.99 5.32 2.13
CA LEU A 37 0.83 4.96 1.33
C LEU A 37 1.26 4.30 0.00
N ARG A 38 2.24 4.91 -0.69
CA ARG A 38 2.79 4.36 -1.93
C ARG A 38 3.39 2.97 -1.74
N ARG A 39 4.14 2.75 -0.65
CA ARG A 39 4.69 1.42 -0.33
C ARG A 39 3.60 0.38 -0.06
N ARG A 40 2.54 0.74 0.66
CA ARG A 40 1.41 -0.16 0.91
C ARG A 40 0.71 -0.57 -0.39
N GLU A 41 0.47 0.39 -1.28
CA GLU A 41 -0.17 0.07 -2.57
C GLU A 41 0.74 -0.80 -3.45
N GLN A 42 2.05 -0.58 -3.41
CA GLN A 42 3.03 -1.43 -4.09
C GLN A 42 2.97 -2.87 -3.57
N MET A 43 3.02 -3.08 -2.25
CA MET A 43 2.93 -4.41 -1.64
C MET A 43 1.58 -5.08 -1.96
N ARG A 44 0.48 -4.31 -1.98
CA ARG A 44 -0.84 -4.82 -2.36
C ARG A 44 -0.86 -5.32 -3.80
N ARG A 45 -0.26 -4.55 -4.72
CA ARG A 45 -0.16 -4.95 -6.13
C ARG A 45 0.69 -6.20 -6.29
N GLU A 46 1.88 -6.23 -5.68
CA GLU A 46 2.77 -7.40 -5.70
C GLU A 46 2.10 -8.65 -5.11
N SER A 47 1.35 -8.51 -4.01
CA SER A 47 0.59 -9.62 -3.43
C SER A 47 -0.49 -10.15 -4.36
N LEU A 48 -1.18 -9.26 -5.09
CA LEU A 48 -2.19 -9.68 -6.06
C LEU A 48 -1.54 -10.40 -7.25
N GLU A 49 -0.42 -9.86 -7.75
CA GLU A 49 0.37 -10.49 -8.82
C GLU A 49 0.84 -11.88 -8.39
N ALA A 50 1.41 -12.02 -7.20
CA ALA A 50 1.85 -13.31 -6.66
C ALA A 50 0.68 -14.29 -6.46
N SER A 51 -0.47 -13.83 -5.93
CA SER A 51 -1.64 -14.70 -5.73
C SER A 51 -2.25 -15.25 -7.04
N GLY A 52 -1.99 -14.57 -8.15
CA GLY A 52 -2.45 -14.95 -9.47
C GLY A 52 -1.47 -15.82 -10.25
N ASP A 53 -0.32 -16.19 -9.67
CA ASP A 53 0.70 -16.98 -10.36
C ASP A 53 0.13 -18.36 -10.74
N PRO A 54 -0.03 -18.68 -12.04
CA PRO A 54 -0.60 -19.95 -12.46
C PRO A 54 0.24 -21.17 -12.05
N ALA A 55 1.56 -21.01 -11.91
CA ALA A 55 2.45 -22.09 -11.48
C ALA A 55 2.19 -22.43 -10.00
N ASP A 56 2.18 -21.42 -9.14
CA ASP A 56 1.93 -21.59 -7.70
C ASP A 56 0.52 -22.16 -7.44
N LEU A 57 -0.47 -21.72 -8.23
CA LEU A 57 -1.83 -22.26 -8.16
C LEU A 57 -1.92 -23.72 -8.63
N ALA A 58 -1.17 -24.09 -9.67
CA ALA A 58 -1.11 -25.47 -10.16
C ALA A 58 -0.44 -26.39 -9.13
N GLU A 59 0.69 -25.95 -8.56
CA GLU A 59 1.39 -26.66 -7.49
C GLU A 59 0.49 -26.84 -6.27
N SER A 60 -0.16 -25.78 -5.81
CA SER A 60 -1.08 -25.84 -4.66
C SER A 60 -2.22 -26.85 -4.87
N ARG A 61 -2.77 -26.92 -6.09
CA ARG A 61 -3.82 -27.92 -6.45
C ARG A 61 -3.28 -29.34 -6.45
N GLN A 62 -2.07 -29.54 -6.96
CA GLN A 62 -1.42 -30.84 -6.98
C GLN A 62 -1.18 -31.34 -5.54
N VAL A 63 -0.57 -30.50 -4.69
CA VAL A 63 -0.34 -30.83 -3.27
C VAL A 63 -1.64 -31.17 -2.56
N LEU A 64 -2.71 -30.40 -2.78
CA LEU A 64 -4.03 -30.72 -2.19
C LEU A 64 -4.54 -32.09 -2.63
N THR A 65 -4.36 -32.46 -3.89
CA THR A 65 -4.75 -33.77 -4.41
C THR A 65 -3.95 -34.88 -3.74
N GLU A 66 -2.63 -34.73 -3.68
CA GLU A 66 -1.73 -35.70 -3.02
C GLU A 66 -2.06 -35.87 -1.53
N MET A 67 -2.38 -34.78 -0.83
CA MET A 67 -2.77 -34.84 0.59
C MET A 67 -4.13 -35.52 0.80
N ASP A 68 -5.07 -35.36 -0.13
CA ASP A 68 -6.38 -36.01 -0.06
C ASP A 68 -6.26 -37.52 -0.28
N GLU A 69 -5.40 -37.94 -1.22
CA GLU A 69 -5.07 -39.35 -1.44
C GLU A 69 -4.46 -40.01 -0.18
N LEU A 70 -3.54 -39.32 0.50
CA LEU A 70 -2.94 -39.81 1.74
C LEU A 70 -3.96 -39.93 2.89
N ARG A 71 -4.97 -39.05 2.93
CA ARG A 71 -6.01 -39.05 3.97
C ARG A 71 -7.04 -40.16 3.77
N ALA A 72 -7.22 -40.61 2.54
CA ALA A 72 -8.17 -41.66 2.18
C ALA A 72 -7.69 -43.09 2.51
N TRP A 73 -6.45 -43.24 2.99
CA TRP A 73 -5.85 -44.48 3.50
C TRP A 73 -5.99 -44.61 5.02
#